data_AF-A0A380K7L7-F1
#
_entry.id   AF-A0A380K7L7-F1
#
_cell.length_a   1.000
_cell.length_b   1.000
_cell.length_c   1.000
_cell.angle_alpha   90.00
_cell.angle_beta   90.00
_cell.angle_gamma   90.00
#
_symmetry.space_group_name_H-M   'P 1'
#
loop_
_entity.id
_entity.type
_entity.pdbx_description
1 polymer ?
#
loop_
_entity_poly.entity_id
_entity_poly.type
_entity_poly.pdbx_seq_one_letter_code
_entity_poly.pdbx_strand_id
1 'polypeptide(L)'
;MKIVSILLLLISPIILFFIAKTTYHNLFAEYFYDNLLVKVISLGLFLTLLTLTIDASKHRMIYLLSVQTMGVFIIHTYVMQIWQKLIGFNIVGAHLFFPVFTLVISFLISMILMKIPYINRIVKL
;
A
#
# COMPACT_ATOMS: atom_id res chain seq x y z
N MET A 1 -24.28 -13.50 6.73
CA MET A 1 -23.27 -12.41 6.62
C MET A 1 -22.46 -12.49 5.33
N LYS A 2 -21.77 -13.60 5.00
CA LYS A 2 -20.96 -13.73 3.77
C LYS A 2 -21.69 -13.39 2.47
N ILE A 3 -22.90 -13.93 2.28
CA ILE A 3 -23.70 -13.68 1.05
C ILE A 3 -24.09 -12.21 0.93
N VAL A 4 -24.53 -11.58 2.02
CA VAL A 4 -24.90 -10.16 2.06
C VAL A 4 -23.71 -9.27 1.75
N SER A 5 -22.52 -9.58 2.30
CA SER A 5 -21.29 -8.85 2.00
C SER A 5 -20.87 -8.97 0.52
N ILE A 6 -21.02 -10.16 -0.08
CA ILE A 6 -20.74 -10.37 -1.52
C ILE A 6 -21.74 -9.59 -2.37
N LEU A 7 -23.02 -9.58 -2.00
CA LEU A 7 -24.08 -8.87 -2.72
C LEU A 7 -23.87 -7.35 -2.66
N LEU A 8 -23.54 -6.82 -1.48
CA LEU A 8 -23.20 -5.40 -1.30
C LEU A 8 -21.95 -5.01 -2.10
N LEU A 9 -20.94 -5.87 -2.14
CA LEU A 9 -19.73 -5.64 -2.94
C LEU A 9 -20.07 -5.54 -4.44
N LEU A 10 -20.90 -6.45 -4.96
CA LEU A 10 -21.28 -6.47 -6.37
C LEU A 10 -22.17 -5.29 -6.78
N ILE A 11 -23.00 -4.79 -5.86
CA ILE A 11 -23.87 -3.62 -6.10
C ILE A 11 -23.12 -2.29 -5.92
N SER A 12 -22.06 -2.27 -5.11
CA SER A 12 -21.28 -1.05 -4.83
C SER A 12 -20.85 -0.25 -6.08
N PRO A 13 -20.43 -0.84 -7.22
CA PRO A 13 -20.03 -0.07 -8.40
C PRO A 13 -21.20 0.73 -8.99
N ILE A 14 -22.42 0.18 -8.92
CA ILE A 14 -23.63 0.84 -9.43
C ILE A 14 -23.94 2.06 -8.56
N ILE A 15 -23.92 1.90 -7.24
CA ILE A 15 -24.16 3.00 -6.29
C ILE A 15 -23.12 4.11 -6.48
N LEU A 16 -21.85 3.73 -6.57
CA LEU A 16 -20.73 4.63 -6.75
C LEU A 16 -20.78 5.39 -8.10
N PHE A 17 -21.18 4.72 -9.18
CA PHE A 17 -21.42 5.35 -10.48
C PHE A 17 -22.49 6.45 -10.40
N PHE A 18 -23.61 6.18 -9.71
CA PHE A 18 -24.66 7.18 -9.54
C PHE A 18 -24.16 8.38 -8.76
N ILE A 19 -23.40 8.20 -7.68
CA ILE A 19 -22.83 9.29 -6.89
C ILE A 19 -21.87 10.16 -7.72
N ALA A 20 -20.98 9.54 -8.53
CA ALA A 20 -20.10 10.31 -9.42
C ALA A 20 -20.87 11.11 -10.47
N LYS A 21 -21.90 10.52 -11.05
CA LYS A 21 -22.73 11.17 -12.06
C LYS A 21 -23.56 12.33 -11.48
N THR A 22 -24.19 12.11 -10.32
CA THR A 22 -25.20 13.06 -9.78
C THR A 22 -24.62 14.08 -8.82
N THR A 23 -23.66 13.71 -7.98
CA THR A 23 -23.09 14.59 -6.96
C THR A 23 -21.84 15.31 -7.44
N TYR A 24 -20.94 14.58 -8.11
CA TYR A 24 -19.65 15.12 -8.54
C TYR A 24 -19.64 15.64 -9.99
N HIS A 25 -20.75 15.45 -10.74
CA HIS A 25 -20.94 15.86 -12.13
C HIS A 25 -19.77 15.51 -13.07
N ASN A 26 -19.03 14.46 -12.72
CA ASN A 26 -17.84 14.06 -13.45
C ASN A 26 -17.85 12.54 -13.60
N LEU A 27 -18.27 12.09 -14.78
CA LEU A 27 -18.31 10.68 -15.15
C LEU A 27 -16.92 10.05 -15.23
N PHE A 28 -15.89 10.88 -15.43
CA PHE A 28 -14.48 10.51 -15.50
C PHE A 28 -13.75 10.79 -14.19
N ALA A 29 -14.48 11.10 -13.10
CA ALA A 29 -13.85 11.35 -11.82
C ALA A 29 -13.20 10.05 -11.36
N GLU A 30 -11.90 10.03 -11.55
CA GLU A 30 -10.84 9.09 -11.20
C GLU A 30 -10.86 8.60 -9.74
N TYR A 31 -11.87 9.01 -8.94
CA TYR A 31 -12.10 8.61 -7.55
C TYR A 31 -12.51 7.14 -7.39
N PHE A 32 -12.82 6.44 -8.48
CA PHE A 32 -12.92 4.99 -8.49
C PHE A 32 -11.68 4.43 -9.17
N TYR A 33 -10.82 3.78 -8.41
CA TYR A 33 -9.67 3.00 -8.90
C TYR A 33 -10.15 1.75 -9.68
N ASP A 34 -10.94 1.99 -10.73
CA ASP A 34 -11.87 1.09 -11.40
C ASP A 34 -11.20 0.28 -12.52
N ASN A 35 -10.18 -0.51 -12.16
CA ASN A 35 -9.95 -1.75 -12.89
C ASN A 35 -10.63 -2.87 -12.10
N LEU A 36 -11.43 -3.70 -12.77
CA LEU A 36 -11.96 -4.95 -12.21
C LEU A 36 -10.85 -5.74 -11.49
N LEU A 37 -9.62 -5.66 -12.01
CA LEU A 37 -8.41 -6.18 -11.39
C LEU A 37 -8.18 -5.68 -9.96
N VAL A 38 -8.29 -4.38 -9.69
CA VAL A 38 -8.07 -3.79 -8.35
C VAL A 38 -9.14 -4.30 -7.38
N LYS A 39 -10.40 -4.41 -7.82
CA LYS A 39 -11.49 -4.98 -7.02
C LYS A 39 -11.28 -6.46 -6.71
N VAL A 40 -10.86 -7.24 -7.70
CA VAL A 40 -10.55 -8.67 -7.52
C VAL A 40 -9.35 -8.86 -6.59
N ILE A 41 -8.27 -8.09 -6.77
CA ILE A 41 -7.06 -8.17 -5.93
C ILE A 41 -7.38 -7.76 -4.48
N SER A 42 -8.08 -6.64 -4.28
CA SER A 42 -8.45 -6.16 -2.94
C SER A 42 -9.38 -7.13 -2.21
N LEU A 43 -10.41 -7.65 -2.89
CA LEU A 43 -11.30 -8.66 -2.32
C LEU A 43 -10.53 -9.95 -2.01
N GLY A 44 -9.68 -10.41 -2.94
CA GLY A 44 -8.87 -11.60 -2.77
C GLY A 44 -7.94 -11.49 -1.56
N LEU A 45 -7.22 -10.36 -1.43
CA LEU A 45 -6.38 -10.07 -0.28
C LEU A 45 -7.19 -10.03 1.02
N PHE A 46 -8.33 -9.34 1.02
CA PHE A 46 -9.19 -9.25 2.20
C PHE A 46 -9.70 -10.61 2.67
N LEU A 47 -10.20 -11.44 1.75
CA LEU A 47 -10.66 -12.79 2.06
C LEU A 47 -9.51 -13.69 2.53
N THR A 48 -8.33 -13.56 1.91
CA THR A 48 -7.13 -14.31 2.32
C THR A 48 -6.72 -13.94 3.74
N LEU A 49 -6.73 -12.64 4.09
CA LEU A 49 -6.42 -12.19 5.44
C LEU A 49 -7.46 -12.68 6.47
N LEU A 50 -8.74 -12.75 6.11
CA LEU A 50 -9.79 -13.26 6.98
C LEU A 50 -9.69 -14.77 7.26
N THR A 51 -9.14 -15.54 6.33
CA THR A 51 -8.97 -16.99 6.47
C THR A 51 -7.57 -17.38 6.98
N LEU A 52 -6.64 -16.43 7.03
CA LEU A 52 -5.28 -16.67 7.49
C LEU A 52 -5.25 -16.95 8.99
N THR A 53 -5.06 -18.21 9.37
CA THR A 53 -4.73 -18.58 10.75
C THR A 53 -3.24 -18.38 10.98
N ILE A 54 -2.88 -17.35 11.74
CA ILE A 54 -1.49 -17.01 12.04
C ILE A 54 -1.04 -17.76 13.29
N ASP A 55 -0.01 -18.60 13.16
CA ASP A 55 0.66 -19.20 14.32
C ASP A 55 1.29 -18.11 15.20
N ALA A 56 1.28 -18.32 16.52
CA ALA A 56 1.89 -17.40 17.48
C ALA A 56 3.37 -17.08 17.18
N SER A 57 4.11 -18.00 16.57
CA SER A 57 5.49 -17.80 16.12
C SER A 57 5.62 -16.76 14.99
N LYS A 58 4.63 -16.68 14.10
CA LYS A 58 4.60 -15.75 12.96
C LYS A 58 4.14 -14.34 13.36
N HIS A 59 3.42 -14.21 14.48
CA HIS A 59 2.97 -12.91 14.99
C HIS A 59 4.13 -11.93 15.22
N ARG A 60 5.25 -12.40 15.77
CA ARG A 60 6.45 -11.57 15.98
C ARG A 60 7.03 -11.06 14.65
N MET A 61 7.06 -11.91 13.62
CA MET A 61 7.55 -11.53 12.30
C MET A 61 6.64 -10.49 11.64
N ILE A 62 5.33 -10.68 11.74
CA ILE A 62 4.34 -9.73 11.21
C ILE A 62 4.44 -8.39 11.93
N TYR A 63 4.55 -8.39 13.26
CA TYR A 63 4.76 -7.17 14.03
C TYR A 63 6.02 -6.43 13.58
N LEU A 64 7.15 -7.13 13.44
CA LEU A 64 8.40 -6.53 12.98
C LEU A 64 8.28 -5.94 11.57
N LEU A 65 7.64 -6.66 10.64
CA LEU A 65 7.39 -6.17 9.28
C LEU A 65 6.46 -4.94 9.29
N SER A 66 5.42 -4.94 10.12
CA SER A 66 4.49 -3.80 10.24
C SER A 66 5.18 -2.54 10.75
N VAL A 67 6.00 -2.64 11.79
CA VAL A 67 6.76 -1.49 12.28
C VAL A 67 7.75 -1.02 11.20
N GLN A 68 8.38 -1.94 10.49
CA GLN A 68 9.30 -1.63 9.41
C GLN A 68 8.62 -0.91 8.24
N THR A 69 7.37 -1.26 7.90
CA THR A 69 6.63 -0.59 6.82
C THR A 69 6.39 0.89 7.09
N MET A 70 6.18 1.28 8.35
CA MET A 70 6.03 2.69 8.72
C MET A 70 7.34 3.47 8.53
N GLY A 71 8.46 2.89 8.95
CA GLY A 71 9.77 3.51 8.74
C GLY A 71 10.12 3.65 7.25
N VAL A 72 9.81 2.63 6.44
CA VAL A 72 9.92 2.70 4.96
C VAL A 72 9.03 3.81 4.40
N PHE A 73 7.78 3.92 4.87
CA PHE A 73 6.86 4.94 4.42
C PHE A 73 7.35 6.37 4.72
N ILE A 74 8.07 6.59 5.82
CA ILE A 74 8.67 7.91 6.09
C ILE A 74 9.89 8.15 5.21
N ILE A 75 10.75 7.13 5.05
CA ILE A 75 12.08 7.29 4.44
C ILE A 75 12.03 7.27 2.91
N HIS A 76 11.05 6.60 2.30
CA HIS A 76 11.01 6.41 0.84
C HIS A 76 10.97 7.73 0.08
N THR A 77 10.28 8.74 0.57
CA THR A 77 10.22 10.05 -0.09
C THR A 77 11.60 10.71 -0.16
N TYR A 78 12.39 10.64 0.91
CA TYR A 78 13.77 11.14 0.93
C TYR A 78 14.69 10.34 0.01
N VAL A 79 14.56 9.01 0.00
CA VAL A 79 15.34 8.13 -0.89
C VAL A 79 15.01 8.43 -2.36
N MET A 80 13.74 8.64 -2.69
CA MET A 80 13.31 9.03 -4.04
C MET A 80 13.94 10.35 -4.47
N GLN A 81 13.94 11.37 -3.60
CA GLN A 81 14.52 12.68 -3.91
C GLN A 81 16.03 12.58 -4.19
N ILE A 82 16.76 11.81 -3.38
CA ILE A 82 18.19 11.56 -3.59
C ILE A 82 18.41 10.83 -4.91
N TRP A 83 17.63 9.78 -5.18
CA TRP A 83 17.77 8.99 -6.41
C TRP A 83 17.46 9.81 -7.67
N GLN A 84 16.40 10.63 -7.63
CA GLN A 84 16.05 11.55 -8.71
C GLN A 84 17.20 12.50 -9.03
N LYS A 85 17.89 13.01 -8.00
CA LYS A 85 19.04 13.92 -8.18
C LYS A 85 20.27 13.21 -8.74
N LEU A 86 20.49 11.94 -8.40
CA LEU A 86 21.70 11.19 -8.78
C LEU A 86 21.63 10.63 -10.21
N ILE A 87 20.49 10.06 -10.61
CA ILE A 87 20.41 9.27 -11.85
C ILE A 87 19.54 9.96 -12.91
N GLY A 88 18.61 10.82 -12.50
CA GLY A 88 17.60 11.38 -13.38
C GLY A 88 16.67 10.30 -13.96
N PHE A 89 15.55 10.71 -14.54
CA PHE A 89 14.57 9.78 -15.11
C PHE A 89 14.82 9.44 -16.58
N ASN A 90 16.02 9.70 -17.09
CA ASN A 90 16.28 9.70 -18.53
C ASN A 90 16.52 8.30 -19.14
N ILE A 91 16.48 7.25 -18.32
CA ILE A 91 16.74 5.87 -18.73
C ILE A 91 15.41 5.15 -18.94
N VAL A 92 15.16 4.70 -20.17
CA VAL A 92 13.98 3.90 -20.52
C VAL A 92 13.97 2.62 -19.67
N GLY A 93 12.87 2.40 -18.93
CA GLY A 93 12.73 1.27 -18.00
C GLY A 93 13.15 1.56 -16.55
N ALA A 94 13.84 2.68 -16.27
CA ALA A 94 14.19 3.04 -14.89
C ALA A 94 12.94 3.24 -14.02
N HIS A 95 11.82 3.70 -14.60
CA HIS A 95 10.55 3.87 -13.89
C HIS A 95 9.98 2.59 -13.27
N LEU A 96 10.28 1.42 -13.84
CA LEU A 96 9.84 0.12 -13.28
C LEU A 96 10.71 -0.31 -12.11
N PHE A 97 12.02 -0.09 -12.21
CA PHE A 97 12.98 -0.49 -11.17
C PHE A 97 13.06 0.52 -10.02
N PHE A 98 12.74 1.78 -10.28
CA PHE A 98 12.84 2.86 -9.33
C PHE A 98 12.00 2.62 -8.05
N PRO A 99 10.72 2.20 -8.12
CA PRO A 99 9.92 1.89 -6.92
C PRO A 99 10.52 0.73 -6.12
N VAL A 100 10.93 -0.35 -6.80
CA VAL A 100 11.51 -1.53 -6.15
C VAL A 100 12.79 -1.16 -5.42
N PHE A 101 13.68 -0.43 -6.09
CA PHE A 101 14.96 -0.02 -5.55
C PHE A 101 14.80 0.96 -4.37
N THR A 102 13.89 1.93 -4.51
CA THR A 102 13.53 2.85 -3.42
C THR A 102 13.07 2.07 -2.19
N LEU A 103 12.13 1.13 -2.35
CA LEU A 103 11.62 0.34 -1.23
C LEU A 103 12.71 -0.48 -0.55
N VAL A 104 13.61 -1.12 -1.32
CA VAL A 104 14.72 -1.91 -0.76
C VAL A 104 15.67 -1.03 0.05
N ILE A 105 16.09 0.11 -0.49
CA ILE A 105 16.98 1.02 0.23
C ILE A 105 16.30 1.58 1.48
N SER A 106 15.06 2.04 1.36
CA SER A 106 14.30 2.54 2.50
C SER A 106 14.13 1.49 3.58
N PHE A 107 13.97 0.22 3.19
CA PHE A 107 13.90 -0.90 4.13
C PHE A 107 15.22 -1.07 4.88
N LEU A 108 16.36 -1.03 4.20
CA LEU A 108 17.67 -1.14 4.86
C LEU A 108 17.94 0.04 5.79
N ILE A 109 17.69 1.27 5.34
CA ILE A 109 17.88 2.49 6.13
C ILE A 109 16.97 2.47 7.36
N SER A 110 15.70 2.12 7.19
CA SER A 110 14.74 1.98 8.30
C SER A 110 15.24 0.98 9.33
N MET A 111 15.79 -0.16 8.90
CA MET A 111 16.30 -1.19 9.82
C MET A 111 17.47 -0.67 10.67
N ILE A 112 18.34 0.15 10.06
CA ILE A 112 19.46 0.79 10.77
C ILE A 112 18.93 1.85 11.75
N LEU A 113 18.03 2.73 11.31
CA LEU A 113 17.51 3.83 12.12
C LEU A 113 16.69 3.32 13.32
N MET A 114 15.99 2.20 13.19
CA MET A 114 15.25 1.59 14.29
C MET A 114 16.13 1.02 15.40
N LYS A 115 17.45 0.93 15.21
CA LYS A 115 18.39 0.64 16.31
C LYS A 115 18.49 1.82 17.30
N ILE A 116 18.12 3.03 16.87
CA ILE A 116 18.11 4.22 17.72
C ILE A 116 16.81 4.23 18.53
N PRO A 117 16.87 4.28 19.89
CA PRO A 117 15.69 4.07 20.75
C PRO A 117 14.60 5.13 20.56
N TYR A 118 14.98 6.38 20.30
CA TYR A 118 14.02 7.47 20.04
C TYR A 118 13.23 7.26 18.74
N ILE A 119 13.92 6.91 17.65
CA ILE A 119 13.30 6.66 16.34
C ILE A 119 12.40 5.42 16.42
N ASN A 120 12.87 4.36 17.08
CA ASN A 120 12.08 3.15 17.28
C ASN A 120 10.76 3.42 18.00
N ARG A 121 10.72 4.40 18.91
CA ARG A 121 9.49 4.79 19.60
C ARG A 121 8.52 5.53 18.68
N ILE A 122 9.03 6.37 17.78
CA ILE A 122 8.20 7.12 16.81
C ILE A 122 7.60 6.18 15.76
N VAL A 123 8.39 5.24 15.25
CA VAL A 123 7.98 4.33 14.16
C VAL A 123 7.02 3.22 14.66
N LYS A 124 7.00 2.95 15.97
CA LYS A 124 6.11 1.96 16.61
C LYS A 124 4.73 2.50 17.01
N LEU A 125 4.53 3.82 16.99
CA LEU A 125 3.25 4.48 17.26
C LEU A 125 2.26 4.22 16.11
#